data_AF-A0AAV8V7B2-F1
#
_entry.id   AF-A0AAV8V7B2-F1
#
_cell.length_a   1.000
_cell.length_b   1.000
_cell.length_c   1.000
_cell.angle_alpha   90.00
_cell.angle_beta   90.00
_cell.angle_gamma   90.00
#
_symmetry.space_group_name_H-M   'P 1'
#
loop_
_entity.id
_entity.type
_entity.pdbx_description
1 polymer ?
#
loop_
_entity_poly.entity_id
_entity_poly.type
_entity_poly.pdbx_seq_one_letter_code
_entity_poly.pdbx_strand_id
1 'polypeptide(L)'
;MNLYKKFMDWRRDNQINSFSENTFIKDAPDDRFLFTKVALIFDIAGACYSDELRDLAINNVQDLEKALLGTIPNTKTHISRSFTINQ
;
A
#
# COMPACT_ATOMS: atom_id res chain seq x y z
N MET A 1 -5.00 -19.45 8.48
CA MET A 1 -3.97 -18.63 9.19
C MET A 1 -4.14 -17.17 8.78
N ASN A 2 -4.40 -16.26 9.73
CA ASN A 2 -4.64 -14.82 9.49
C ASN A 2 -3.37 -14.13 8.94
N LEU A 3 -3.52 -13.14 8.04
CA LEU A 3 -2.45 -12.28 7.49
C LEU A 3 -1.58 -11.68 8.61
N TYR A 4 -2.20 -11.21 9.69
CA TYR A 4 -1.49 -10.67 10.85
C TYR A 4 -0.51 -11.69 11.44
N LYS A 5 -0.93 -12.96 11.56
CA LYS A 5 -0.05 -14.02 12.05
C LYS A 5 1.14 -14.25 11.12
N LYS A 6 0.89 -14.30 9.80
CA LYS A 6 1.96 -14.41 8.79
C LYS A 6 2.97 -13.26 8.90
N PHE A 7 2.49 -12.03 9.08
CA PHE A 7 3.34 -10.86 9.27
C PHE A 7 4.16 -10.94 10.57
N MET A 8 3.53 -11.31 11.69
CA MET A 8 4.22 -11.41 12.99
C MET A 8 5.25 -12.55 13.00
N ASP A 9 4.96 -13.67 12.34
CA ASP A 9 5.91 -14.77 12.17
C ASP A 9 7.11 -14.32 11.31
N TRP A 10 6.87 -13.70 10.14
CA TRP A 10 7.94 -13.13 9.32
C TRP A 10 8.78 -12.10 10.09
N ARG A 11 8.14 -11.21 10.86
CA ARG A 11 8.82 -10.19 11.66
C ARG A 11 9.74 -10.82 12.73
N ARG A 12 9.27 -11.88 13.38
CA ARG A 12 10.04 -12.65 14.36
C ARG A 12 11.24 -13.32 13.69
N ASP A 13 11.03 -13.99 12.56
CA ASP A 13 12.07 -14.72 11.83
C ASP A 13 13.19 -13.78 11.35
N ASN A 14 12.88 -12.52 11.06
CA ASN A 14 13.83 -11.49 10.64
C ASN A 14 14.38 -10.62 11.80
N GLN A 15 14.08 -10.97 13.07
CA GLN A 15 14.54 -10.25 14.26
C GLN A 15 14.25 -8.74 14.25
N ILE A 16 13.12 -8.34 13.67
CA ILE A 16 12.73 -6.94 13.51
C ILE A 16 12.09 -6.40 14.80
N ASN A 17 12.85 -5.58 15.54
CA ASN A 17 12.43 -5.06 16.84
C ASN A 17 11.49 -3.85 16.76
N SER A 18 11.64 -2.97 15.77
CA SER A 18 10.74 -1.85 15.48
C SER A 18 10.13 -2.00 14.10
N PHE A 19 8.88 -1.56 13.91
CA PHE A 19 8.29 -1.55 12.57
C PHE A 19 8.87 -0.37 11.78
N SER A 20 9.28 -0.67 10.55
CA SER A 20 9.72 0.30 9.55
C SER A 20 9.02 -0.11 8.25
N GLU A 21 8.23 0.80 7.68
CA GLU A 21 7.49 0.60 6.44
C GLU A 21 8.47 0.20 5.32
N ASN A 22 9.63 0.87 5.28
CA ASN A 22 10.69 0.59 4.31
C ASN A 22 11.24 -0.83 4.45
N THR A 23 11.43 -1.32 5.68
CA THR A 23 11.91 -2.68 5.93
C THR A 23 10.88 -3.71 5.46
N PHE A 24 9.60 -3.47 5.74
CA PHE A 24 8.54 -4.37 5.26
C PHE A 24 8.41 -4.35 3.73
N ILE A 25 8.38 -3.17 3.12
CA ILE A 25 8.25 -3.01 1.67
C ILE A 25 9.43 -3.65 0.92
N LYS A 26 10.66 -3.53 1.44
CA LYS A 26 11.86 -4.07 0.79
C LYS A 26 12.08 -5.55 1.07
N ASP A 27 11.98 -5.97 2.32
CA ASP A 27 12.53 -7.26 2.76
C ASP A 27 11.46 -8.35 2.92
N ALA A 28 10.17 -8.00 3.03
CA ALA A 28 9.12 -9.01 3.07
C ALA A 28 8.99 -9.71 1.71
N PRO A 29 8.64 -10.99 1.66
CA PRO A 29 8.59 -11.72 0.39
C PRO A 29 7.30 -11.41 -0.39
N ASP A 30 7.43 -11.07 -1.69
CA ASP A 30 6.31 -10.63 -2.53
C ASP A 30 5.29 -11.72 -2.80
N ASP A 31 5.72 -12.98 -2.94
CA ASP A 31 4.82 -14.14 -3.08
C ASP A 31 3.77 -14.26 -1.96
N ARG A 32 4.07 -13.68 -0.79
CA ARG A 32 3.21 -13.69 0.40
C ARG A 32 2.56 -12.34 0.69
N PHE A 33 3.22 -11.23 0.37
CA PHE A 33 2.84 -9.89 0.83
C PHE A 33 2.68 -8.85 -0.28
N LEU A 34 2.79 -9.21 -1.56
CA LEU A 34 2.73 -8.26 -2.69
C LEU A 34 1.55 -7.30 -2.57
N PHE A 35 0.34 -7.83 -2.39
CA PHE A 35 -0.86 -7.01 -2.25
C PHE A 35 -0.79 -6.05 -1.04
N THR A 36 -0.33 -6.54 0.11
CA THR A 36 -0.20 -5.71 1.33
C THR A 36 0.85 -4.63 1.17
N LYS A 37 1.96 -4.93 0.49
CA LYS A 37 3.00 -3.94 0.17
C LYS A 37 2.47 -2.86 -0.76
N VAL A 38 1.77 -3.25 -1.83
CA VAL A 38 1.16 -2.30 -2.76
C VAL A 38 0.14 -1.42 -2.03
N ALA A 39 -0.75 -2.01 -1.24
CA ALA A 39 -1.73 -1.25 -0.45
C ALA A 39 -1.06 -0.26 0.52
N LEU A 40 0.04 -0.65 1.19
CA LEU A 40 0.79 0.23 2.09
C LEU A 40 1.45 1.40 1.33
N ILE A 41 2.00 1.15 0.14
CA ILE A 41 2.60 2.21 -0.69
C ILE A 41 1.53 3.25 -1.08
N PHE A 42 0.35 2.78 -1.50
CA PHE A 42 -0.78 3.66 -1.86
C PHE A 42 -1.33 4.40 -0.64
N ASP A 43 -1.39 3.74 0.52
CA ASP A 43 -1.79 4.36 1.79
C ASP A 43 -0.86 5.51 2.18
N ILE A 44 0.45 5.26 2.18
CA ILE A 44 1.48 6.25 2.52
C ILE A 44 1.47 7.42 1.52
N ALA A 45 1.38 7.13 0.22
CA ALA A 45 1.45 8.16 -0.82
C ALA A 45 0.18 9.02 -0.93
N GLY A 46 -1.00 8.41 -0.75
CA GLY A 46 -2.30 9.07 -0.92
C GLY A 46 -2.98 9.50 0.38
N ALA A 47 -2.41 9.13 1.54
CA ALA A 47 -3.04 9.21 2.85
C ALA A 47 -4.47 8.62 2.80
N CYS A 48 -4.57 7.37 2.33
CA CYS A 48 -5.84 6.78 1.95
C CYS A 48 -6.54 6.15 3.16
N TYR A 49 -7.84 6.42 3.33
CA TYR A 49 -8.63 5.67 4.31
C TYR A 49 -8.84 4.22 3.88
N SER A 50 -9.10 3.31 4.83
CA SER A 50 -9.32 1.88 4.52
C SER A 50 -10.43 1.64 3.50
N ASP A 51 -11.51 2.43 3.54
CA ASP A 51 -12.58 2.34 2.54
C ASP A 51 -12.13 2.87 1.16
N GLU A 52 -11.26 3.89 1.12
CA GLU A 52 -10.69 4.41 -0.14
C GLU A 52 -9.76 3.41 -0.81
N LEU A 53 -8.92 2.73 -0.04
CA LEU A 53 -8.04 1.67 -0.55
C LEU A 53 -8.85 0.46 -1.03
N ARG A 54 -9.94 0.12 -0.35
CA ARG A 54 -10.82 -0.98 -0.76
C ARG A 54 -11.51 -0.68 -2.09
N ASP A 55 -11.93 0.57 -2.27
CA ASP A 55 -12.73 0.97 -3.43
C ASP A 55 -11.84 1.46 -4.61
N LEU A 56 -10.52 1.55 -4.41
CA LEU A 56 -9.54 1.89 -5.45
C LEU A 56 -9.50 0.80 -6.53
N ALA A 57 -9.83 1.17 -7.76
CA ALA A 57 -9.84 0.27 -8.91
C ALA A 57 -8.69 0.58 -9.89
N ILE A 58 -8.40 -0.38 -10.79
CA ILE A 58 -7.31 -0.26 -11.77
C ILE A 58 -7.49 0.98 -12.68
N ASN A 59 -8.73 1.31 -13.03
CA ASN A 59 -9.05 2.50 -13.83
C ASN A 59 -8.74 3.84 -13.11
N ASN A 60 -8.50 3.79 -11.80
CA ASN A 60 -8.08 4.93 -11.00
C ASN A 60 -6.55 5.10 -10.97
N VAL A 61 -5.79 4.21 -11.59
CA VAL A 61 -4.33 4.25 -11.64
C VAL A 61 -3.87 4.45 -13.07
N GLN A 62 -3.03 5.45 -13.29
CA GLN A 62 -2.40 5.74 -14.58
C GLN A 62 -0.89 5.54 -14.47
N ASP A 63 -0.32 4.82 -15.44
CA ASP A 63 1.12 4.68 -15.59
C ASP A 63 1.66 5.84 -16.43
N LEU A 64 2.54 6.64 -15.84
CA LEU A 64 3.20 7.79 -16.46
C LEU A 64 4.66 7.47 -16.83
N GLU A 65 5.00 6.18 -16.99
CA GLU A 65 6.34 5.60 -17.23
C GLU A 65 7.34 5.76 -16.09
N LYS A 66 7.46 6.98 -15.54
CA LYS A 66 8.37 7.32 -14.43
C LYS A 66 7.68 7.39 -13.08
N ALA A 67 6.35 7.34 -13.10
CA ALA A 67 5.52 7.47 -11.91
C ALA A 67 4.16 6.83 -12.13
N LEU A 68 3.50 6.46 -11.03
CA LEU A 68 2.09 6.08 -11.03
C LEU A 68 1.27 7.26 -10.50
N LEU A 69 0.23 7.64 -11.23
CA LEU A 69 -0.77 8.60 -10.78
C LEU A 69 -1.98 7.83 -10.26
N GLY A 70 -2.19 7.87 -8.94
CA GLY A 70 -3.38 7.32 -8.30
C GLY A 70 -4.42 8.43 -8.08
N THR A 71 -5.66 8.18 -8.49
CA THR A 71 -6.79 9.08 -8.26
C THR A 71 -7.76 8.44 -7.28
N ILE A 72 -7.94 9.03 -6.10
CA ILE A 72 -8.98 8.58 -5.17
C ILE A 72 -10.32 9.13 -5.68
N PRO A 73 -11.24 8.26 -6.13
CA PRO A 73 -12.56 8.69 -6.54
C PRO A 73 -13.32 9.21 -5.32
N ASN A 74 -14.31 10.04 -5.61
CA ASN A 74 -14.96 10.89 -4.65
C ASN A 74 -15.46 10.15 -3.39
N THR A 75 -14.88 10.47 -2.22
CA THR A 75 -15.42 10.03 -0.92
C THR A 75 -16.47 11.01 -0.39
N LYS A 76 -17.13 10.65 0.71
CA LYS A 76 -18.33 11.30 1.31
C LYS A 76 -18.33 12.85 1.38
N THR A 77 -17.19 13.51 1.19
CA THR A 77 -16.98 14.97 1.22
C THR A 77 -16.95 15.64 -0.16
N HIS A 78 -17.23 14.94 -1.25
CA HIS A 78 -17.32 15.48 -2.61
C HIS A 78 -16.00 15.97 -3.27
N ILE A 79 -14.83 15.66 -2.69
CA ILE A 79 -13.51 16.06 -3.22
C ILE A 79 -12.73 14.84 -3.71
N SER A 80 -12.52 14.74 -5.02
CA SER A 80 -11.53 13.82 -5.61
C SER A 80 -10.12 14.37 -5.42
N ARG A 81 -9.17 13.52 -5.06
CA ARG A 81 -7.75 13.88 -4.98
C ARG A 81 -6.89 12.91 -5.75
N SER A 82 -5.74 13.37 -6.24
CA SER A 82 -4.75 12.51 -6.89
C SER A 82 -3.39 12.66 -6.21
N PHE A 83 -2.59 11.61 -6.27
CA PHE A 83 -1.24 11.56 -5.72
C PHE A 83 -0.33 10.78 -6.67
N THR A 84 0.98 10.97 -6.50
CA THR A 84 1.99 10.39 -7.38
C THR A 84 2.91 9.49 -6.57
N ILE A 85 3.16 8.29 -7.09
CA ILE A 85 4.16 7.36 -6.57
C ILE A 85 5.31 7.33 -7.57
N ASN A 86 6.51 7.66 -7.09
CA ASN A 86 7.73 7.63 -7.90
C ASN A 86 8.51 6.34 -7.64
N GLN A 87 9.27 5.90 -8.65
CA GLN A 87 10.26 4.82 -8.50
C GLN A 87 11.48 5.25 -7.70
#